data_AF-A0A9Q5P1B3-F1
#
_entry.id   AF-A0A9Q5P1B3-F1
#
_cell.length_a   1.000
_cell.length_b   1.000
_cell.length_c   1.000
_cell.angle_alpha   90.00
_cell.angle_beta   90.00
_cell.angle_gamma   90.00
#
_symmetry.space_group_name_H-M   'P 1'
#
loop_
_entity.id
_entity.type
_entity.pdbx_description
1 polymer ?
#
loop_
_entity_poly.entity_id
_entity_poly.type
_entity_poly.pdbx_seq_one_letter_code
_entity_poly.pdbx_strand_id
1 'polypeptide(L)'
;MAGKAGDVAKDVADKAGDVFEDVKDKAEDLFDKAPDNSKEAKDQAEDAKDTVIDKAKDVKDAVVDQANDAKDAVVDKANDVKDAAEEKADEVKDNK
;
A
#
# COMPACT_ATOMS: atom_id res chain seq x y z
N MET A 1 -6.23 -28.33 -21.99
CA MET A 1 -6.81 -27.33 -21.06
C MET A 1 -5.68 -26.46 -20.56
N ALA A 2 -5.44 -25.32 -21.21
CA ALA A 2 -4.41 -24.35 -20.83
C ALA A 2 -5.13 -23.00 -20.74
N GLY A 3 -5.49 -22.57 -19.53
CA GLY A 3 -6.34 -21.38 -19.37
C GLY A 3 -6.87 -21.20 -17.95
N LYS A 4 -6.05 -21.45 -16.94
CA LYS A 4 -6.37 -21.08 -15.54
C LYS A 4 -5.20 -20.41 -14.84
N ALA A 5 -3.97 -20.86 -15.10
CA ALA A 5 -2.78 -20.24 -14.51
C ALA A 5 -2.55 -18.79 -14.99
N GLY A 6 -2.86 -18.50 -16.27
CA GLY A 6 -2.71 -17.15 -16.83
C GLY A 6 -3.73 -16.14 -16.29
N ASP A 7 -4.98 -16.57 -16.14
CA ASP A 7 -6.07 -15.71 -15.64
C ASP A 7 -5.88 -15.37 -14.15
N VAL A 8 -5.45 -16.32 -13.33
CA VAL A 8 -5.19 -16.07 -11.90
C VAL A 8 -3.99 -15.14 -11.71
N ALA A 9 -2.88 -15.37 -12.43
CA ALA A 9 -1.71 -14.48 -12.33
C ALA A 9 -2.06 -13.03 -12.74
N LYS A 10 -2.92 -12.87 -13.76
CA LYS A 10 -3.37 -11.55 -14.20
C LYS A 10 -4.30 -10.89 -13.17
N ASP A 11 -5.33 -11.59 -12.68
CA ASP A 11 -6.23 -11.11 -11.62
C ASP A 11 -5.47 -10.60 -10.39
N VAL A 12 -4.44 -11.34 -9.98
CA VAL A 12 -3.68 -11.03 -8.78
C VAL A 12 -2.71 -9.87 -9.05
N ALA A 13 -2.09 -9.80 -10.22
CA ALA A 13 -1.26 -8.67 -10.62
C ALA A 13 -2.06 -7.37 -10.74
N ASP A 14 -3.27 -7.42 -11.30
CA ASP A 14 -4.21 -6.28 -11.35
C ASP A 14 -4.52 -5.80 -9.92
N LYS A 15 -4.93 -6.71 -9.01
CA LYS A 15 -5.20 -6.34 -7.60
C LYS A 15 -3.99 -5.75 -6.86
N ALA A 16 -2.81 -6.31 -7.06
CA ALA A 16 -1.61 -5.74 -6.45
C ALA A 16 -1.26 -4.36 -7.03
N GLY A 17 -1.55 -4.14 -8.31
CA GLY A 17 -1.50 -2.82 -8.95
C GLY A 17 -2.45 -1.84 -8.27
N ASP A 18 -3.73 -2.23 -8.13
CA ASP A 18 -4.76 -1.41 -7.48
C ASP A 18 -4.34 -1.01 -6.05
N VAL A 19 -3.87 -1.98 -5.25
CA VAL A 19 -3.41 -1.73 -3.87
C VAL A 19 -2.22 -0.77 -3.86
N PHE A 20 -1.27 -0.94 -4.78
CA PHE A 20 -0.12 -0.04 -4.87
C PHE A 20 -0.53 1.39 -5.25
N GLU A 21 -1.49 1.55 -6.17
CA GLU A 21 -2.02 2.86 -6.54
C GLU A 21 -2.80 3.51 -5.39
N ASP A 22 -3.74 2.80 -4.76
CA ASP A 22 -4.51 3.29 -3.60
C ASP A 22 -3.60 3.76 -2.46
N VAL A 23 -2.53 3.01 -2.21
CA VAL A 23 -1.55 3.30 -1.18
C VAL A 23 -0.70 4.51 -1.53
N LYS A 24 -0.25 4.58 -2.78
CA LYS A 24 0.52 5.72 -3.27
C LYS A 24 -0.31 7.00 -3.19
N ASP A 25 -1.58 6.95 -3.60
CA ASP A 25 -2.50 8.09 -3.49
C ASP A 25 -2.68 8.51 -2.03
N LYS A 26 -2.98 7.57 -1.12
CA LYS A 26 -3.08 7.90 0.32
C LYS A 26 -1.79 8.49 0.87
N ALA A 27 -0.64 7.93 0.52
CA ALA A 27 0.66 8.40 0.97
C ALA A 27 0.98 9.82 0.47
N GLU A 28 0.64 10.13 -0.79
CA GLU A 28 0.71 11.50 -1.31
C GLU A 28 -0.24 12.44 -0.56
N ASP A 29 -1.45 11.98 -0.24
CA ASP A 29 -2.44 12.75 0.52
C ASP A 29 -1.95 13.09 1.95
N LEU A 30 -1.26 12.17 2.64
CA LEU A 30 -0.61 12.46 3.92
C LEU A 30 0.46 13.54 3.78
N PHE A 31 1.31 13.42 2.75
CA PHE A 31 2.40 14.36 2.52
C PHE A 31 1.89 15.76 2.15
N ASP A 32 0.83 15.84 1.34
CA ASP A 32 0.20 17.11 0.94
C ASP A 32 -0.54 17.79 2.11
N LYS A 33 -1.17 16.99 2.99
CA LYS A 33 -1.82 17.49 4.21
C LYS A 33 -0.83 17.92 5.30
N ALA A 34 0.43 17.51 5.22
CA ALA A 34 1.43 17.91 6.20
C ALA A 34 1.71 19.43 6.07
N PRO A 35 1.61 20.22 7.14
CA PRO A 35 1.85 21.65 7.06
C PRO A 35 3.28 21.96 6.62
N ASP A 36 3.44 22.70 5.52
CA ASP A 36 4.74 23.06 4.91
C ASP A 36 5.75 23.70 5.87
N ASN A 37 5.25 24.34 6.93
CA ASN A 37 6.05 25.05 7.93
C ASN A 37 6.47 24.17 9.11
N SER A 38 5.99 22.92 9.21
CA SER A 38 6.37 21.98 10.27
C SER A 38 7.27 20.89 9.71
N LYS A 39 8.57 21.00 10.02
CA LYS A 39 9.57 19.99 9.64
C LYS A 39 9.22 18.60 10.18
N GLU A 40 8.69 18.55 11.40
CA GLU A 40 8.35 17.29 12.08
C GLU A 40 7.16 16.59 11.42
N ALA A 41 6.11 17.34 11.05
CA ALA A 41 4.97 16.76 10.33
C ALA A 41 5.36 16.27 8.92
N LYS A 42 6.28 16.97 8.24
CA LYS A 42 6.84 16.49 6.97
C LYS A 42 7.66 15.22 7.13
N ASP A 43 8.53 15.15 8.15
CA ASP A 43 9.32 13.95 8.45
C ASP A 43 8.39 12.75 8.72
N GLN A 44 7.36 12.94 9.56
CA GLN A 44 6.38 11.88 9.84
C GLN A 44 5.56 11.48 8.60
N ALA A 45 5.16 12.43 7.76
CA ALA A 45 4.42 12.11 6.55
C ALA A 45 5.29 11.39 5.51
N GLU A 46 6.58 11.73 5.43
CA GLU A 46 7.53 11.04 4.56
C GLU A 46 7.82 9.62 5.06
N ASP A 47 8.01 9.44 6.38
CA ASP A 47 8.21 8.13 7.02
C ASP A 47 6.96 7.24 6.89
N ALA A 48 5.78 7.84 7.07
CA ALA A 48 4.50 7.19 6.80
C ALA A 48 4.44 6.71 5.35
N LYS A 49 4.68 7.61 4.39
CA LYS A 49 4.69 7.30 2.96
C LYS A 49 5.62 6.13 2.65
N ASP A 50 6.85 6.16 3.14
CA ASP A 50 7.83 5.11 2.86
C ASP A 50 7.35 3.77 3.42
N THR A 51 6.85 3.76 4.66
CA THR A 51 6.27 2.57 5.30
C THR A 51 5.11 1.99 4.50
N VAL A 52 4.16 2.82 4.05
CA VAL A 52 2.99 2.34 3.32
C VAL A 52 3.41 1.79 1.94
N ILE A 53 4.30 2.50 1.23
CA ILE A 53 4.84 2.08 -0.07
C ILE A 53 5.62 0.77 0.05
N ASP A 54 6.41 0.60 1.11
CA ASP A 54 7.20 -0.62 1.32
C ASP A 54 6.30 -1.83 1.53
N LYS A 55 5.28 -1.72 2.39
CA LYS A 55 4.25 -2.78 2.55
C LYS A 55 3.53 -3.09 1.24
N ALA A 56 3.20 -2.09 0.42
CA ALA A 56 2.54 -2.32 -0.87
C ALA A 56 3.45 -3.06 -1.87
N LYS A 57 4.76 -2.79 -1.86
CA LYS A 57 5.72 -3.59 -2.63
C LYS A 57 5.76 -5.03 -2.15
N ASP A 58 5.65 -5.26 -0.84
CA ASP A 58 5.61 -6.58 -0.23
C ASP A 58 4.38 -7.40 -0.65
N VAL A 59 3.25 -6.74 -0.95
CA VAL A 59 2.07 -7.35 -1.60
C VAL A 59 2.46 -7.80 -3.01
N LYS A 60 3.03 -6.90 -3.81
CA LYS A 60 3.43 -7.17 -5.19
C LYS A 60 4.44 -8.32 -5.29
N ASP A 61 5.42 -8.38 -4.39
CA ASP A 61 6.43 -9.44 -4.39
C ASP A 61 5.81 -10.80 -4.04
N ALA A 62 4.93 -10.83 -3.03
CA ALA A 62 4.19 -12.05 -2.65
C ALA A 62 3.31 -12.59 -3.80
N VAL A 63 2.77 -11.71 -4.64
CA VAL A 63 2.03 -12.11 -5.86
C VAL A 63 2.89 -12.82 -6.86
N VAL A 64 4.09 -12.27 -7.11
CA VAL A 64 5.01 -12.81 -8.10
C VAL A 64 5.48 -14.21 -7.68
N ASP A 65 5.68 -14.43 -6.38
CA ASP A 65 6.17 -15.70 -5.85
C ASP A 65 5.06 -16.76 -5.71
N GLN A 66 3.83 -16.37 -5.36
CA GLN A 66 2.75 -17.31 -5.00
C GLN A 66 1.50 -17.24 -5.90
N ALA A 67 1.61 -16.87 -7.18
CA ALA A 67 0.48 -16.61 -8.10
C ALA A 67 -0.73 -17.59 -8.07
N ASN A 68 -0.61 -18.83 -7.58
CA ASN A 68 -1.73 -19.76 -7.40
C ASN A 68 -2.48 -19.64 -6.04
N ASP A 69 -1.81 -19.20 -4.97
CA ASP A 69 -2.37 -18.99 -3.61
C ASP A 69 -2.48 -17.50 -3.24
N ALA A 70 -1.98 -16.61 -4.10
CA ALA A 70 -1.81 -15.19 -3.81
C ALA A 70 -3.13 -14.39 -3.69
N LYS A 71 -4.30 -14.94 -4.07
CA LYS A 71 -5.57 -14.18 -3.93
C LYS A 71 -5.89 -13.84 -2.47
N ASP A 72 -5.77 -14.79 -1.55
CA ASP A 72 -6.00 -14.54 -0.12
C ASP A 72 -4.88 -13.67 0.46
N ALA A 73 -3.61 -14.02 0.17
CA ALA A 73 -2.46 -13.29 0.68
C ALA A 73 -2.43 -11.81 0.25
N VAL A 74 -2.83 -11.50 -0.98
CA VAL A 74 -2.95 -10.11 -1.46
C VAL A 74 -4.04 -9.37 -0.72
N VAL A 75 -5.19 -10.00 -0.51
CA VAL A 75 -6.31 -9.36 0.18
C VAL A 75 -5.96 -9.09 1.63
N ASP A 76 -5.32 -10.04 2.32
CA ASP A 76 -4.85 -9.85 3.70
C ASP A 76 -3.83 -8.71 3.77
N LYS A 77 -2.75 -8.77 2.97
CA LYS A 77 -1.72 -7.71 3.00
C LYS A 77 -2.26 -6.35 2.55
N ALA A 78 -3.17 -6.30 1.58
CA ALA A 78 -3.80 -5.06 1.13
C ALA A 78 -4.54 -4.36 2.28
N ASN A 79 -5.27 -5.12 3.09
CA ASN A 79 -5.91 -4.58 4.29
C ASN A 79 -4.85 -4.08 5.29
N ASP A 80 -3.80 -4.86 5.51
CA ASP A 80 -2.69 -4.51 6.39
C ASP A 80 -1.98 -3.20 6.00
N VAL A 81 -1.84 -2.97 4.69
CA VAL A 81 -1.28 -1.74 4.13
C VAL A 81 -2.26 -0.58 4.31
N LYS A 82 -3.55 -0.82 4.06
CA LYS A 82 -4.61 0.16 4.22
C LYS A 82 -4.74 0.64 5.67
N ASP A 83 -4.71 -0.27 6.63
CA ASP A 83 -4.71 0.02 8.07
C ASP A 83 -3.47 0.83 8.48
N ALA A 84 -2.28 0.41 8.03
CA ALA A 84 -1.05 1.16 8.31
C ALA A 84 -1.08 2.58 7.73
N ALA A 85 -1.66 2.75 6.54
CA ALA A 85 -1.86 4.07 5.94
C ALA A 85 -2.79 4.96 6.78
N GLU A 86 -3.88 4.39 7.29
CA GLU A 86 -4.86 5.11 8.10
C GLU A 86 -4.30 5.47 9.48
N GLU A 87 -3.61 4.54 10.15
CA GLU A 87 -2.94 4.79 11.44
C GLU A 87 -1.92 5.93 11.31
N LYS A 88 -1.06 5.86 10.29
CA LYS A 88 -0.06 6.91 10.04
C LYS A 88 -0.68 8.24 9.63
N ALA A 89 -1.79 8.21 8.89
CA ALA A 89 -2.50 9.42 8.50
C ALA A 89 -3.07 10.15 9.72
N ASP A 90 -3.57 9.42 10.71
CA ASP A 90 -4.04 10.01 11.95
C ASP A 90 -2.88 10.53 12.80
N GLU A 91 -1.76 9.80 12.88
CA GLU A 91 -0.54 10.26 13.56
C GLU A 91 -0.04 11.63 13.03
N VAL A 92 -0.05 11.83 11.71
CA VAL A 92 0.34 13.11 11.08
C VAL A 92 -0.70 14.21 11.35
N LYS A 93 -2.00 13.87 11.40
CA LYS A 93 -3.08 14.84 11.65
C LYS A 93 -3.19 15.27 13.11
N ASP A 94 -2.92 14.37 14.05
CA ASP A 94 -3.05 14.62 15.49
C ASP A 94 -1.88 15.46 16.05
N ASN A 95 -0.77 15.60 15.32
CA ASN A 95 0.41 16.33 15.80
C ASN A 95 0.28 17.87 15.71
N LYS A 96 -0.90 18.41 16.07
CA LYS A 96 -1.24 19.85 16.11
C LYS A 96 -0.93 20.51 17.44
#